data_AF-A0A8S0T639-F1
#
_entry.id   AF-A0A8S0T639-F1
#
_cell.length_a   1.000
_cell.length_b   1.000
_cell.length_c   1.000
_cell.angle_alpha   90.00
_cell.angle_beta   90.00
_cell.angle_gamma   90.00
#
_symmetry.space_group_name_H-M   'P 1'
#
loop_
_entity.id
_entity.type
_entity.pdbx_description
1 polymer ?
#
loop_
_entity_poly.entity_id
_entity_poly.type
_entity_poly.pdbx_seq_one_letter_code
_entity_poly.pdbx_strand_id
1 'polypeptide(L)'
;MIAGEDVYKIVVAMVPFYAALALGYDSIRWWYMFKLDHCDAINRFNCYFIMPFFVFEFTAHVNPYKMDYLFLAADVIAKVLVGIVLAFWPNLSSKRKYDWS
;
A
#
# COMPACT_ATOMS: atom_id res chain seq x y z
N MET A 1 19.65 -2.63 -18.31
CA MET A 1 18.39 -2.75 -19.08
C MET A 1 17.63 -3.90 -18.45
N ILE A 2 16.41 -3.69 -17.97
CA ILE A 2 15.62 -4.76 -17.32
C ILE A 2 15.31 -5.80 -18.39
N ALA A 3 15.71 -7.06 -18.18
CA ALA A 3 15.41 -8.13 -19.11
C ALA A 3 13.90 -8.42 -19.08
N GLY A 4 13.29 -8.76 -20.22
CA GLY A 4 11.86 -9.12 -20.25
C GLY A 4 11.52 -10.29 -19.30
N GLU A 5 12.51 -11.15 -19.02
CA GLU A 5 12.40 -12.23 -18.03
C GLU A 5 12.25 -11.71 -16.59
N ASP A 6 12.90 -10.61 -16.23
CA ASP A 6 12.77 -10.00 -14.91
C ASP A 6 11.38 -9.40 -14.73
N VAL A 7 10.82 -8.80 -15.78
CA VAL A 7 9.44 -8.31 -15.79
C VAL A 7 8.46 -9.46 -15.57
N TYR A 8 8.66 -10.59 -16.24
CA TYR A 8 7.81 -11.77 -16.07
C TYR A 8 7.84 -12.29 -14.62
N LYS A 9 9.03 -12.39 -14.01
CA LYS A 9 9.17 -12.81 -12.60
C LYS A 9 8.42 -11.88 -11.64
N ILE A 10 8.52 -10.56 -11.87
CA ILE A 10 7.81 -9.56 -11.08
C ILE A 10 6.30 -9.73 -11.22
N VAL A 11 5.80 -9.87 -12.44
CA VAL A 11 4.37 -10.05 -12.70
C VAL A 11 3.87 -11.31 -11.99
N VAL A 12 4.53 -12.45 -12.17
CA VAL A 12 4.16 -13.72 -11.54
C VAL A 12 4.14 -13.62 -10.02
N ALA A 13 5.11 -12.93 -9.42
CA ALA A 13 5.14 -12.71 -7.97
C ALA A 13 3.98 -11.81 -7.47
N MET A 14 3.51 -10.88 -8.31
CA MET A 14 2.42 -9.96 -7.98
C MET A 14 1.02 -10.54 -8.24
N VAL A 15 0.87 -11.49 -9.17
CA VAL A 15 -0.43 -12.07 -9.55
C VAL A 15 -1.25 -12.55 -8.34
N PRO A 16 -0.70 -13.33 -7.38
CA PRO A 16 -1.49 -13.83 -6.25
C PRO A 16 -2.10 -12.70 -5.41
N PHE A 17 -1.35 -11.61 -5.23
CA PHE A 17 -1.79 -10.46 -4.45
C PHE A 17 -2.94 -9.72 -5.14
N TYR A 18 -2.79 -9.39 -6.42
CA TYR A 18 -3.85 -8.69 -7.17
C TYR A 18 -5.09 -9.56 -7.41
N ALA A 19 -4.91 -10.86 -7.61
CA ALA A 19 -6.01 -11.80 -7.72
C ALA A 19 -6.84 -11.85 -6.42
N ALA A 20 -6.18 -11.88 -5.25
CA ALA A 20 -6.87 -11.83 -3.96
C ALA A 20 -7.65 -10.52 -3.76
N LEU A 21 -7.07 -9.38 -4.15
CA LEU A 21 -7.75 -8.08 -4.07
C LEU A 21 -8.98 -8.02 -5.00
N ALA A 22 -8.86 -8.53 -6.23
CA ALA A 22 -9.97 -8.59 -7.17
C ALA A 22 -11.13 -9.45 -6.64
N LEU A 23 -10.83 -10.64 -6.10
CA LEU A 23 -11.83 -11.50 -5.48
C LEU A 23 -12.51 -10.84 -4.29
N GLY A 24 -11.75 -10.11 -3.46
CA GLY A 24 -12.31 -9.34 -2.35
C GLY A 24 -13.30 -8.26 -2.84
N TYR A 25 -12.95 -7.54 -3.92
CA TYR A 25 -13.81 -6.53 -4.50
C TYR A 25 -15.07 -7.12 -5.16
N ASP A 26 -14.91 -8.17 -5.96
CA ASP A 26 -16.00 -8.85 -6.65
C ASP A 26 -17.00 -9.46 -5.65
N SER A 27 -16.51 -9.97 -4.52
CA SER A 27 -17.34 -10.48 -3.43
C SER A 27 -18.27 -9.41 -2.82
N ILE A 28 -17.85 -8.14 -2.82
CA ILE A 28 -18.65 -7.03 -2.32
C ILE A 28 -19.60 -6.52 -3.41
N ARG A 29 -19.09 -6.37 -4.64
CA ARG A 29 -19.80 -5.75 -5.76
C ARG A 29 -20.89 -6.64 -6.35
N TRP A 30 -20.63 -7.94 -6.53
CA TRP A 30 -21.54 -8.85 -7.22
C TRP A 30 -22.23 -9.85 -6.29
N TRP A 31 -21.56 -10.30 -5.22
CA TRP A 31 -22.12 -11.30 -4.30
C TRP A 31 -22.74 -10.70 -3.04
N TYR A 32 -22.56 -9.40 -2.77
CA TYR A 32 -23.09 -8.69 -1.59
C TYR A 32 -22.85 -9.42 -0.25
N MET A 33 -21.78 -10.22 -0.18
CA MET A 33 -21.55 -11.13 0.96
C MET A 33 -21.09 -10.38 2.22
N PHE A 34 -20.49 -9.20 2.04
CA PHE A 34 -19.98 -8.36 3.12
C PHE A 34 -20.81 -7.07 3.25
N LYS A 35 -21.30 -6.78 4.45
CA LYS A 35 -21.86 -5.47 4.80
C LYS A 35 -20.75 -4.47 5.14
N LEU A 36 -21.05 -3.18 5.07
CA LEU A 36 -20.11 -2.09 5.38
C LEU A 36 -19.44 -2.25 6.76
N ASP A 37 -20.19 -2.68 7.78
CA ASP A 37 -19.62 -2.93 9.13
C ASP A 37 -18.56 -4.03 9.15
N HIS A 38 -18.69 -5.06 8.30
CA HIS A 38 -17.69 -6.12 8.20
C HIS A 38 -16.42 -5.62 7.50
N CYS A 39 -16.56 -4.77 6.48
CA CYS A 39 -15.41 -4.14 5.82
C CYS A 39 -14.66 -3.20 6.77
N ASP A 40 -15.38 -2.44 7.61
CA ASP A 40 -14.75 -1.60 8.63
C ASP A 40 -14.00 -2.44 9.67
N ALA A 41 -14.61 -3.54 10.15
CA ALA A 41 -13.95 -4.48 11.05
C ALA A 41 -12.67 -5.08 10.44
N ILE A 42 -12.69 -5.43 9.16
CA ILE A 42 -11.51 -5.92 8.43
C ILE A 42 -10.45 -4.83 8.31
N ASN A 43 -10.83 -3.59 7.97
CA ASN A 43 -9.91 -2.46 7.88
C ASN A 43 -9.26 -2.16 9.24
N ARG A 44 -10.04 -2.21 10.31
CA ARG A 44 -9.58 -2.04 11.69
C ARG A 44 -8.61 -3.15 12.08
N PHE A 45 -8.93 -4.41 11.77
CA PHE A 45 -8.03 -5.54 11.99
C PHE A 45 -6.72 -5.40 11.21
N ASN A 46 -6.79 -4.98 9.94
CA ASN A 46 -5.61 -4.75 9.13
C ASN A 46 -4.71 -3.65 9.73
N CYS A 47 -5.32 -2.53 10.13
CA CYS A 47 -4.63 -1.39 10.73
C CYS A 47 -3.94 -1.75 12.07
N TYR A 48 -4.61 -2.48 12.95
CA TYR A 48 -4.07 -2.78 14.29
C TYR A 48 -3.20 -4.03 14.36
N PHE A 49 -3.39 -5.01 13.48
CA PHE A 49 -2.67 -6.28 13.57
C PHE A 49 -1.79 -6.54 12.35
N ILE A 50 -2.38 -6.62 11.15
CA ILE A 50 -1.64 -7.05 9.95
C ILE A 50 -0.52 -6.06 9.63
N MET A 51 -0.82 -4.76 9.56
CA MET A 51 0.17 -3.74 9.20
C MET A 51 1.35 -3.70 10.17
N PRO A 52 1.15 -3.63 11.50
CA PRO A 52 2.26 -3.69 12.45
C PRO A 52 3.09 -4.97 12.37
N PHE A 53 2.44 -6.14 12.23
CA PHE A 53 3.16 -7.41 12.10
C PHE A 53 3.98 -7.49 10.82
N PHE A 54 3.40 -7.06 9.70
CA PHE A 54 4.09 -7.02 8.42
C PHE A 54 5.30 -6.09 8.47
N VAL A 55 5.15 -4.90 9.07
CA VAL A 55 6.26 -3.95 9.27
C VAL A 55 7.34 -4.56 10.16
N PHE A 56 6.97 -5.28 11.22
CA PHE A 56 7.92 -5.97 12.09
C PHE A 56 8.68 -7.08 11.35
N GLU A 57 7.97 -7.95 10.63
CA GLU A 57 8.57 -9.03 9.86
C GLU A 57 9.53 -8.49 8.79
N PHE A 58 9.09 -7.45 8.06
CA PHE A 58 9.90 -6.78 7.06
C PHE A 58 11.16 -6.16 7.66
N THR A 59 11.01 -5.43 8.78
CA THR A 59 12.15 -4.78 9.46
C THR A 59 13.12 -5.81 10.03
N ALA A 60 12.63 -6.97 10.50
CA ALA A 60 13.46 -8.04 11.03
C ALA A 60 14.26 -8.79 9.95
N HIS A 61 13.72 -8.91 8.73
CA HIS A 61 14.40 -9.58 7.61
C HIS A 61 15.31 -8.65 6.78
N VAL A 62 15.08 -7.35 6.82
CA VAL A 62 15.89 -6.37 6.07
C VAL A 62 17.11 -5.98 6.89
N ASN A 63 18.30 -6.17 6.30
CA ASN A 63 19.55 -5.68 6.90
C ASN A 63 19.84 -4.24 6.42
N PRO A 64 19.69 -3.21 7.29
CA PRO A 64 19.84 -1.81 6.87
C PRO A 64 21.26 -1.47 6.41
N TYR A 65 22.29 -2.22 6.85
CA TYR A 65 23.67 -1.98 6.46
C TYR A 65 24.04 -2.55 5.09
N LYS A 66 23.17 -3.40 4.52
CA LYS A 66 23.40 -4.06 3.22
C LYS A 66 22.40 -3.62 2.16
N MET A 67 21.55 -2.63 2.46
CA MET A 67 20.59 -2.07 1.50
C MET A 67 21.30 -1.21 0.46
N ASP A 68 20.76 -1.23 -0.76
CA ASP A 68 21.20 -0.35 -1.82
C ASP A 68 20.81 1.10 -1.50
N TYR A 69 21.80 1.95 -1.26
CA TYR A 69 21.60 3.36 -0.89
C TYR A 69 20.90 4.17 -1.99
N LEU A 70 21.05 3.80 -3.27
CA LEU A 70 20.36 4.47 -4.36
C LEU A 70 18.87 4.16 -4.33
N PHE A 71 18.50 2.92 -4.02
CA PHE A 71 17.10 2.52 -3.85
C PHE A 71 16.46 3.24 -2.65
N LEU A 72 17.19 3.31 -1.53
CA LEU A 72 16.72 4.03 -0.34
C LEU A 72 16.55 5.53 -0.61
N ALA A 73 17.52 6.16 -1.28
CA ALA A 73 17.44 7.57 -1.65
C ALA A 73 16.25 7.84 -2.58
N ALA A 74 16.01 6.96 -3.56
CA ALA A 74 14.87 7.07 -4.46
C ALA A 74 13.52 6.96 -3.70
N ASP A 75 13.38 6.02 -2.76
CA ASP A 75 12.18 5.88 -1.92
C ASP A 75 11.93 7.14 -1.06
N VAL A 76 12.98 7.68 -0.44
CA VAL A 76 12.89 8.91 0.36
C VAL A 76 12.46 10.10 -0.50
N ILE A 77 13.06 10.29 -1.67
CA ILE A 77 12.69 11.37 -2.60
C ILE A 77 11.22 11.23 -3.02
N ALA A 78 10.78 10.02 -3.37
CA ALA A 78 9.40 9.76 -3.76
C ALA A 78 8.41 10.09 -2.64
N LYS A 79 8.69 9.66 -1.39
CA LYS A 79 7.84 9.97 -0.22
C LYS A 79 7.82 11.46 0.10
N VAL A 80 8.95 12.15 -0.02
CA VAL A 80 9.02 13.61 0.16
C VAL A 80 8.17 14.32 -0.90
N LEU A 81 8.25 13.93 -2.17
CA LEU A 81 7.42 14.49 -3.24
C LEU A 81 5.93 14.30 -2.96
N VAL A 82 5.51 13.08 -2.56
CA VAL A 82 4.12 12.82 -2.18
C VAL A 82 3.70 13.65 -0.98
N GLY A 83 4.56 13.78 0.04
CA GLY A 83 4.31 14.62 1.21
C GLY A 83 4.13 16.09 0.86
N ILE A 84 4.94 16.62 -0.06
CA ILE A 84 4.79 17.96 -0.62
C ILE A 84 3.44 18.09 -1.31
N VAL A 85 3.10 17.19 -2.24
CA VAL A 85 1.80 17.22 -2.93
C VAL A 85 0.64 17.23 -1.92
N LEU A 86 0.67 16.37 -0.91
CA LEU A 86 -0.35 16.32 0.14
C LEU A 86 -0.39 17.58 1.01
N ALA A 87 0.75 18.22 1.29
CA ALA A 87 0.81 19.47 2.06
C ALA A 87 0.29 20.68 1.27
N PHE A 88 0.51 20.70 -0.05
CA PHE A 88 0.00 21.76 -0.93
C PHE A 88 -1.45 21.53 -1.38
N TRP A 89 -1.92 20.27 -1.39
CA TRP A 89 -3.30 19.90 -1.73
C TRP A 89 -4.40 20.65 -0.95
N PRO A 90 -4.32 20.81 0.39
CA PRO A 90 -5.33 21.57 1.14
C PRO A 90 -5.35 23.05 0.77
N ASN A 91 -4.23 23.62 0.31
CA ASN A 91 -4.16 25.02 -0.12
C ASN A 91 -4.77 25.26 -1.53
N LEU A 92 -4.79 24.23 -2.39
CA LEU A 92 -5.40 24.30 -3.73
C LEU A 92 -6.88 23.91 -3.74
N SER A 93 -7.33 23.09 -2.79
CA SER A 93 -8.70 22.59 -2.72
C SER A 93 -9.61 23.57 -1.98
N SER A 94 -10.19 24.52 -2.71
CA SER A 94 -11.11 25.56 -2.22
C SER A 94 -12.41 25.02 -1.55
N LYS A 95 -12.70 23.71 -1.61
CA LYS A 95 -13.90 23.12 -1.00
C LYS A 95 -13.64 21.77 -0.31
N ARG A 96 -13.61 21.79 1.02
CA ARG A 96 -14.27 20.86 1.99
C ARG A 96 -13.39 20.34 3.12
N LYS A 97 -14.00 20.41 4.31
CA LYS A 97 -13.82 19.63 5.54
C LYS A 97 -13.06 18.32 5.32
N TYR A 98 -11.82 18.30 5.79
CA TYR A 98 -11.12 17.05 6.01
C TYR A 98 -11.29 16.68 7.47
N ASP A 99 -11.98 15.59 7.73
CA ASP A 99 -12.08 14.99 9.07
C ASP A 99 -10.81 14.15 9.28
N TRP A 100 -9.68 14.84 9.50
CA TRP A 100 -8.43 14.22 9.99
C TRP A 100 -8.27 14.47 11.49
N SER A 101 -9.39 14.51 12.22
CA SER A 101 -9.40 14.43 13.68
C SER A 101 -9.77 13.03 14.14
#